data_AF-A0A661I323-F1
#
_entry.id   AF-A0A661I323-F1
#
_cell.length_a   1.000
_cell.length_b   1.000
_cell.length_c   1.000
_cell.angle_alpha   90.00
_cell.angle_beta   90.00
_cell.angle_gamma   90.00
#
_symmetry.space_group_name_H-M   'P 1'
#
loop_
_entity.id
_entity.type
_entity.pdbx_description
1 polymer ?
#
loop_
_entity_poly.entity_id
_entity_poly.type
_entity_poly.pdbx_seq_one_letter_code
_entity_poly.pdbx_strand_id
1 'polypeptide(L)'
;MKKVIISACLLGHLCRYDGKTKKTTEIVDAFKDYEIIPFCPEAPLFGTPRERISVIQINDENRIITDNTNRDITKLLEDEINSFIKLHPNADEIVLKSKSP
;
A
#
# COMPACT_ATOMS: atom_id res chain seq x y z
N MET A 1 8.31 -3.32 -21.88
CA MET A 1 8.82 -3.92 -20.64
C MET A 1 7.61 -4.19 -19.77
N LYS A 2 7.51 -5.37 -19.15
CA LYS A 2 6.36 -5.68 -18.29
C LYS A 2 6.44 -4.86 -17.00
N LYS A 3 5.31 -4.47 -16.43
CA LYS A 3 5.21 -3.64 -15.23
C LYS A 3 4.51 -4.39 -14.11
N VAL A 4 5.04 -4.31 -12.91
CA VAL A 4 4.43 -4.89 -11.71
C VAL A 4 4.28 -3.85 -10.62
N ILE A 5 3.09 -3.76 -10.03
CA ILE A 5 2.85 -2.94 -8.85
C ILE A 5 3.07 -3.80 -7.62
N ILE A 6 3.96 -3.39 -6.71
CA ILE A 6 4.29 -4.17 -5.50
C ILE A 6 4.14 -3.30 -4.26
N SER A 7 3.50 -3.82 -3.21
CA SER A 7 3.43 -3.11 -1.92
C SER A 7 4.82 -2.69 -1.45
N ALA A 8 5.03 -1.39 -1.21
CA ALA A 8 6.34 -0.82 -0.88
C ALA A 8 7.00 -1.48 0.36
N CYS A 9 6.17 -1.96 1.31
CA CYS A 9 6.63 -2.69 2.48
C CYS A 9 7.26 -4.07 2.16
N LEU A 10 6.89 -4.72 1.05
CA LEU A 10 7.48 -5.98 0.58
C LEU A 10 8.86 -5.79 -0.06
N LEU A 11 9.04 -4.63 -0.71
CA LEU A 11 10.29 -4.22 -1.35
C LEU A 11 11.35 -3.74 -0.35
N GLY A 12 10.98 -3.62 0.92
CA GLY A 12 11.87 -3.14 1.97
C GLY A 12 12.02 -1.62 2.01
N HIS A 13 11.09 -0.86 1.40
CA HIS A 13 10.97 0.54 1.74
C HIS A 13 10.51 0.68 3.20
N LEU A 14 11.01 1.71 3.88
CA LEU A 14 10.63 2.11 5.24
C LEU A 14 9.18 2.63 5.27
N CYS A 15 8.21 1.82 4.86
CA CYS A 15 6.80 2.18 4.77
C CYS A 15 5.94 1.39 5.76
N ARG A 16 6.54 0.58 6.65
CA ARG A 16 5.82 -0.05 7.76
C ARG A 16 5.63 0.96 8.88
N TYR A 17 4.48 0.90 9.56
CA TYR A 17 4.19 1.71 10.75
C TYR A 17 5.24 1.55 11.87
N ASP A 18 5.98 0.43 11.89
CA ASP A 18 7.01 0.10 12.88
C ASP A 18 8.46 0.30 12.42
N GLY A 19 8.69 0.79 11.18
CA GLY A 19 10.04 1.07 10.66
C GLY A 19 10.96 -0.15 10.51
N LYS A 20 10.45 -1.39 10.62
CA LYS A 20 11.27 -2.62 10.46
C LYS A 20 11.26 -3.10 9.02
N THR A 21 12.41 -3.51 8.49
CA THR A 21 12.56 -3.99 7.11
C THR A 21 12.83 -5.50 7.08
N LYS A 22 12.10 -6.25 6.26
CA LYS A 22 12.51 -7.59 5.81
C LYS A 22 12.41 -7.58 4.29
N LYS A 23 13.54 -7.33 3.61
CA LYS A 23 13.61 -7.41 2.15
C LYS A 23 13.24 -8.84 1.76
N THR A 24 12.14 -9.02 1.03
CA THR A 24 11.78 -10.34 0.52
C THR A 24 12.50 -10.51 -0.81
N THR A 25 13.73 -11.03 -0.77
CA THR A 25 14.57 -11.26 -1.96
C THR A 25 13.84 -12.07 -3.03
N GLU A 26 13.00 -13.02 -2.62
CA GLU A 26 12.18 -13.86 -3.51
C GLU A 26 11.27 -13.05 -4.45
N ILE A 27 10.67 -11.95 -3.97
CA ILE A 27 9.80 -11.10 -4.78
C ILE A 27 10.62 -10.30 -5.79
N VAL A 28 11.74 -9.72 -5.35
CA VAL A 28 12.61 -8.95 -6.24
C VAL A 28 13.20 -9.85 -7.33
N ASP A 29 13.58 -11.08 -6.98
CA ASP A 29 14.12 -12.06 -7.91
C ASP A 29 13.04 -12.55 -8.90
N ALA A 30 11.80 -12.77 -8.45
CA ALA A 30 10.68 -13.18 -9.30
C ALA A 30 10.31 -12.12 -10.35
N PHE A 31 10.51 -10.84 -10.03
CA PHE A 31 10.16 -9.71 -10.88
C PHE A 31 11.37 -8.95 -11.44
N LYS A 32 12.56 -9.56 -11.45
CA LYS A 32 13.81 -8.92 -11.92
C LYS A 32 13.75 -8.36 -13.34
N ASP A 33 12.93 -8.98 -14.20
CA ASP A 33 12.75 -8.60 -15.62
C ASP A 33 11.54 -7.64 -15.82
N TYR A 34 10.90 -7.22 -14.73
CA TYR A 34 9.77 -6.30 -14.71
C TYR A 34 10.21 -4.91 -14.21
N GLU A 35 9.52 -3.88 -14.68
CA GLU A 35 9.54 -2.56 -14.06
C GLU A 35 8.72 -2.64 -12.76
N ILE A 36 9.42 -2.57 -11.62
CA ILE A 36 8.77 -2.61 -10.30
C ILE A 36 8.31 -1.19 -9.94
N ILE A 37 7.01 -1.04 -9.73
CA ILE A 37 6.38 0.19 -9.27
C ILE A 37 5.98 0.02 -7.79
N PRO A 38 6.68 0.65 -6.84
CA PRO A 38 6.32 0.57 -5.43
C PRO A 38 5.00 1.28 -5.16
N PHE A 39 4.12 0.64 -4.39
CA PHE A 39 2.81 1.17 -4.04
C PHE A 39 2.55 1.11 -2.54
N CYS A 40 2.15 2.24 -1.96
CA CYS A 40 1.61 2.32 -0.62
C CYS A 40 0.68 3.55 -0.58
N PRO A 41 -0.64 3.39 -0.47
CA PRO A 41 -1.55 4.53 -0.46
C PRO A 41 -1.45 5.33 0.86
N GLU A 42 -0.87 4.74 1.90
CA GLU A 42 -0.82 5.33 3.25
C GLU A 42 0.42 6.22 3.46
N ALA A 43 1.54 5.88 2.84
CA ALA A 43 2.82 6.59 2.99
C ALA A 43 2.77 8.06 2.51
N PRO A 44 2.21 8.40 1.33
CA PRO A 44 2.11 9.80 0.90
C PRO A 44 1.13 10.62 1.75
N LEU A 45 0.10 9.98 2.33
CA LEU A 45 -0.91 10.66 3.14
C LEU A 45 -0.45 10.94 4.58
N PHE A 46 0.30 10.02 5.19
CA PHE A 46 0.62 10.07 6.64
C PHE A 46 2.13 10.06 6.95
N GLY A 47 3.00 9.93 5.94
CA GLY A 47 4.44 9.81 6.14
C GLY A 47 4.84 8.52 6.87
N THR A 48 6.05 8.49 7.43
CA THR A 48 6.51 7.42 8.32
C THR A 48 7.39 8.03 9.42
N PRO A 49 7.17 7.72 10.71
CA PRO A 49 6.20 6.77 11.28
C PRO A 49 4.75 7.29 11.22
N ARG A 50 3.80 6.38 11.03
CA ARG A 50 2.36 6.70 10.98
C ARG A 50 1.58 5.90 12.00
N GLU A 51 0.41 6.42 12.33
CA GLU A 51 -0.63 5.73 13.06
C GLU A 51 -1.11 4.49 12.29
N ARG A 52 -1.43 3.42 13.03
CA ARG A 52 -2.06 2.23 12.44
C ARG A 52 -3.47 2.55 12.00
N ILE A 53 -3.89 1.89 10.93
CA ILE A 53 -5.23 2.02 10.40
C ILE A 53 -5.86 0.63 10.39
N SER A 54 -7.16 0.59 10.66
CA SER A 54 -7.93 -0.63 10.75
C SER A 54 -9.16 -0.52 9.86
N VAL A 55 -9.51 -1.63 9.21
CA VAL A 55 -10.79 -1.75 8.50
C VAL A 55 -11.85 -2.13 9.53
N ILE A 56 -12.91 -1.34 9.59
CA ILE A 56 -14.10 -1.61 10.42
C ILE A 56 -15.34 -1.63 9.53
N GLN A 57 -16.34 -2.43 9.88
CA GLN A 57 -17.61 -2.48 9.18
C GLN A 57 -18.62 -1.56 9.89
N ILE A 58 -19.10 -0.53 9.20
CA ILE A 58 -20.15 0.37 9.68
C ILE A 58 -21.29 0.33 8.66
N ASN A 59 -22.50 -0.04 9.09
CA ASN A 59 -23.69 -0.09 8.21
C ASN A 59 -23.46 -0.90 6.92
N ASP A 60 -22.83 -2.07 7.04
CA ASP A 60 -22.46 -2.94 5.91
C ASP A 60 -21.44 -2.36 4.91
N GLU A 61 -20.80 -1.24 5.26
CA GLU A 61 -19.71 -0.65 4.50
C GLU A 61 -18.38 -0.78 5.25
N ASN A 62 -17.32 -1.14 4.52
CA ASN A 62 -15.97 -1.13 5.06
C ASN A 62 -15.44 0.31 5.12
N ARG A 63 -15.06 0.75 6.32
CA ARG A 63 -14.43 2.04 6.60
C ARG A 63 -13.02 1.82 7.11
N ILE A 64 -12.10 2.67 6.68
CA ILE A 64 -10.72 2.66 7.14
C ILE A 64 -10.56 3.77 8.15
N ILE A 65 -10.28 3.40 9.40
CA ILE A 65 -10.18 4.32 10.52
C ILE A 65 -8.78 4.26 11.15
N THR A 66 -8.28 5.42 11.59
CA THR A 66 -7.04 5.53 12.36
C THR A 66 -7.22 5.09 13.81
N ASP A 67 -6.32 4.25 14.33
CA ASP A 67 -6.52 3.54 15.60
C ASP A 67 -6.61 4.43 16.87
N ASN A 68 -5.82 5.51 16.98
CA ASN A 68 -5.83 6.41 18.14
C ASN A 68 -6.69 7.67 17.91
N THR A 69 -6.74 8.20 16.68
CA THR A 69 -7.49 9.44 16.37
C THR A 69 -8.93 9.21 15.91
N ASN A 70 -9.33 7.97 15.61
CA ASN A 70 -10.67 7.60 15.15
C ASN A 70 -11.16 8.43 13.93
N ARG A 71 -10.24 8.83 13.05
CA ARG A 71 -10.58 9.52 11.81
C ARG A 71 -10.91 8.52 10.73
N ASP A 72 -12.06 8.70 10.08
CA ASP A 72 -12.39 8.02 8.83
C ASP A 72 -11.53 8.62 7.71
N ILE A 73 -10.63 7.79 7.16
CA ILE A 73 -9.71 8.14 6.07
C ILE A 73 -10.04 7.36 4.78
N THR A 74 -11.18 6.67 4.75
CA THR A 74 -11.62 5.83 3.62
C THR A 74 -11.55 6.61 2.31
N LYS A 75 -12.08 7.84 2.31
CA LYS A 75 -12.13 8.67 1.10
C LYS A 75 -10.74 9.13 0.65
N LEU A 76 -9.88 9.51 1.58
CA LEU A 76 -8.51 9.94 1.29
C LEU A 76 -7.71 8.80 0.65
N LEU A 77 -7.84 7.58 1.18
CA LEU A 77 -7.20 6.40 0.61
C LEU A 77 -7.77 6.06 -0.77
N GLU A 78 -9.09 6.07 -0.92
CA GLU A 78 -9.74 5.80 -2.21
C GLU A 78 -9.26 6.79 -3.30
N ASP A 79 -9.18 8.07 -2.99
CA ASP A 79 -8.75 9.10 -3.93
C ASP A 79 -7.26 8.95 -4.31
N GLU A 80 -6.41 8.59 -3.35
CA GLU A 80 -4.98 8.32 -3.59
C GLU A 80 -4.78 7.07 -4.45
N ILE A 81 -5.49 5.97 -4.14
CA ILE A 81 -5.46 4.72 -4.92
C ILE A 81 -5.91 5.00 -6.36
N ASN A 82 -7.03 5.72 -6.53
CA ASN A 82 -7.55 6.06 -7.86
C ASN A 82 -6.58 6.94 -8.65
N SER A 83 -5.90 7.88 -7.99
CA SER A 83 -4.88 8.72 -8.62
C SER A 83 -3.67 7.89 -9.05
N PHE A 84 -3.23 6.95 -8.21
CA PHE A 84 -2.14 6.05 -8.53
C PHE A 84 -2.46 5.12 -9.72
N ILE A 85 -3.66 4.54 -9.76
CA ILE A 85 -4.11 3.68 -10.87
C ILE A 85 -4.14 4.47 -12.18
N LYS A 86 -4.61 5.72 -12.16
CA LYS A 86 -4.63 6.59 -13.35
C LYS A 86 -3.23 6.89 -13.88
N LEU A 87 -2.23 6.99 -13.00
CA LEU A 87 -0.83 7.20 -13.39
C LEU A 87 -0.18 5.93 -13.96
N HIS A 88 -0.70 4.75 -13.61
CA HIS A 88 -0.15 3.44 -14.00
C HIS A 88 -1.20 2.54 -14.66
N PRO A 89 -1.83 2.96 -15.78
CA PRO A 89 -2.95 2.24 -16.38
C PRO A 89 -2.57 0.88 -17.00
N ASN A 90 -1.27 0.64 -17.21
CA ASN A 90 -0.74 -0.53 -17.94
C ASN A 90 0.13 -1.42 -17.02
N ALA A 91 -0.36 -1.75 -15.84
CA ALA A 91 0.28 -2.76 -14.98
C ALA A 91 -0.09 -4.17 -15.45
N ASP A 92 0.90 -5.04 -15.64
CA ASP A 92 0.69 -6.44 -16.02
C ASP A 92 0.36 -7.32 -14.80
N GLU A 93 0.93 -6.98 -13.63
CA GLU A 93 0.82 -7.77 -12.40
C GLU A 93 0.71 -6.85 -11.17
N ILE A 94 0.02 -7.31 -10.12
CA ILE A 94 -0.11 -6.59 -8.84
C ILE A 94 0.14 -7.55 -7.67
N VAL A 95 1.11 -7.21 -6.81
CA VAL A 95 1.49 -7.96 -5.61
C VAL A 95 1.24 -7.11 -4.37
N LEU A 96 0.19 -7.46 -3.64
CA LEU A 96 -0.20 -6.75 -2.42
C LEU A 96 0.20 -7.54 -1.16
N LYS A 97 0.56 -6.81 -0.09
CA LYS A 97 0.85 -7.41 1.21
C LYS A 97 -0.44 -7.98 1.82
N SER A 98 -0.46 -9.31 1.99
CA SER A 98 -1.58 -9.98 2.68
C SER A 98 -1.88 -9.37 4.05
N LYS A 99 -3.18 -9.18 4.33
CA LYS A 99 -3.75 -8.58 5.55
C LYS A 99 -3.38 -7.10 5.78
N SER A 100 -2.94 -6.41 4.73
CA SER A 100 -2.98 -4.95 4.72
C SER A 100 -4.45 -4.50 4.70
N PRO A 101 -4.81 -3.41 5.40
CA PRO A 101 -6.10 -2.74 5.27
C PRO A 101 -6.43 -2.37 3.82
#